data_AF-A0A2Z6P8J4-F1
#
_entry.id   AF-A0A2Z6P8J4-F1
#
_cell.length_a   1.000
_cell.length_b   1.000
_cell.length_c   1.000
_cell.angle_alpha   90.00
_cell.angle_beta   90.00
_cell.angle_gamma   90.00
#
_symmetry.space_group_name_H-M   'P 1'
#
loop_
_entity.id
_entity.type
_entity.pdbx_description
1 polymer ?
#
loop_
_entity_poly.entity_id
_entity_poly.type
_entity_poly.pdbx_seq_one_letter_code
_entity_poly.pdbx_strand_id
1 'polypeptide(L)'
;MAYPYILFILSLLLTFSSSTPNPNTITLPLSPLFPKSQSSNLFHSLKTLASSSLSRAHHLKTQNSNHKSSSITNTQIFSKSYGGYSINLNFGTPSQTLSFVLDTGATTGFLLLENLNFPGKTVPDFLVGCSILSTQVPAGIVGFGRDNDSLPSQIGLKRFSYCLLSHQFDDSPENSYLVLQVTSTGDTKTKGLSYTPFRKNLSTNNTSFLQYYYVNLRSVVIGGKHVKIPLTVSEPGIDGNGGTIVDSGSTFTFMEKEIFDLVVEEFEKQLANFTRAKEIEGSSGLSLCFNFTGVKTVPFPEVVFQFKGGWSFRCMVVIMRRGAMFVMI
;
A
#
# COMPACT_ATOMS: atom_id res chain seq x y z
N MET A 1 19.71 -14.65 26.00
CA MET A 1 19.54 -13.53 26.95
C MET A 1 18.77 -12.44 26.23
N ALA A 2 17.52 -12.22 26.68
CA ALA A 2 16.55 -11.32 26.06
C ALA A 2 16.95 -9.86 26.29
N TYR A 3 16.92 -9.05 25.23
CA TYR A 3 17.12 -7.61 25.30
C TYR A 3 15.77 -6.91 25.51
N PRO A 4 15.62 -6.06 26.54
CA PRO A 4 14.43 -5.25 26.74
C PRO A 4 14.64 -3.91 26.03
N TYR A 5 14.29 -3.82 24.76
CA TYR A 5 13.96 -2.51 24.18
C TYR A 5 12.46 -2.32 24.38
N ILE A 6 12.13 -1.58 25.43
CA ILE A 6 10.78 -1.08 25.70
C ILE A 6 10.44 -0.12 24.55
N LEU A 7 9.85 -0.72 23.53
CA LEU A 7 9.13 -0.03 22.48
C LEU A 7 7.91 0.57 23.17
N PHE A 8 7.96 1.87 23.49
CA PHE A 8 6.72 2.64 23.65
C PHE A 8 6.13 2.81 22.24
N ILE A 9 5.69 1.70 21.64
CA ILE A 9 4.51 1.78 20.78
C ILE A 9 3.46 2.26 21.75
N LEU A 10 2.91 3.45 21.51
CA LEU A 10 1.55 3.69 21.96
C LEU A 10 0.74 2.64 21.19
N SER A 11 0.69 1.41 21.73
CA SER A 11 -0.32 0.46 21.34
C SER A 11 -1.57 1.21 21.74
N LEU A 12 -2.24 1.77 20.73
CA LEU A 12 -3.66 1.87 20.84
C LEU A 12 -4.08 0.40 20.94
N LEU A 13 -4.07 -0.13 22.17
CA LEU A 13 -4.96 -1.18 22.58
C LEU A 13 -6.33 -0.63 22.23
N LEU A 14 -6.73 -0.84 20.98
CA LEU A 14 -8.10 -1.17 20.69
C LEU A 14 -8.32 -2.42 21.53
N THR A 15 -8.69 -2.19 22.77
CA THR A 15 -9.37 -3.19 23.57
C THR A 15 -10.57 -3.56 22.72
N PHE A 16 -10.43 -4.63 21.94
CA PHE A 16 -11.57 -5.35 21.41
C PHE A 16 -12.22 -6.02 22.62
N SER A 17 -12.81 -5.23 23.51
CA SER A 17 -13.95 -5.66 24.29
C SER A 17 -14.90 -6.26 23.27
N SER A 18 -15.28 -7.53 23.45
CA SER A 18 -16.20 -8.25 22.58
C SER A 18 -17.50 -7.47 22.48
N SER A 19 -17.55 -6.52 21.56
CA SER A 19 -18.72 -5.73 21.30
C SER A 19 -19.63 -6.58 20.45
N THR A 20 -20.90 -6.61 20.84
CA THR A 20 -21.99 -7.17 20.05
C THR A 20 -21.81 -6.77 18.58
N PRO A 21 -21.95 -7.69 17.61
CA PRO A 21 -21.73 -7.40 16.21
C PRO A 21 -22.56 -6.18 15.80
N ASN A 22 -21.87 -5.08 15.48
CA ASN A 22 -22.52 -3.88 14.99
C ASN A 22 -22.92 -4.16 13.53
N PRO A 23 -24.23 -4.14 13.18
CA PRO A 23 -24.69 -4.44 11.82
C PRO A 23 -24.11 -3.49 10.76
N ASN A 24 -23.51 -2.39 11.19
CA ASN A 24 -22.92 -1.36 10.34
C ASN A 24 -21.42 -1.54 10.04
N THR A 25 -20.77 -2.50 10.69
CA THR A 25 -19.32 -2.72 10.58
C THR A 25 -19.04 -4.17 10.19
N ILE A 26 -18.23 -4.36 9.14
CA ILE A 26 -17.74 -5.67 8.72
C ILE A 26 -16.24 -5.71 9.00
N THR A 27 -15.80 -6.68 9.79
CA THR A 27 -14.39 -6.91 10.06
C THR A 27 -13.93 -8.16 9.33
N LEU A 28 -12.92 -8.02 8.48
CA LEU A 28 -12.32 -9.10 7.71
C LEU A 28 -10.89 -9.35 8.19
N PRO A 29 -10.49 -10.61 8.45
CA PRO A 29 -9.10 -10.92 8.74
C PRO A 29 -8.23 -10.66 7.50
N LEU A 30 -7.04 -10.11 7.73
CA LEU A 30 -6.01 -9.94 6.70
C LEU A 30 -4.95 -11.03 6.87
N SER A 31 -4.68 -11.76 5.80
CA SER A 31 -3.68 -12.82 5.78
C SER A 31 -2.44 -12.36 5.02
N PRO A 32 -1.22 -12.49 5.58
CA PRO A 32 0.00 -12.20 4.84
C PRO A 32 0.18 -13.22 3.72
N LEU A 33 0.55 -12.75 2.52
CA LEU A 33 0.75 -13.60 1.34
C LEU A 33 2.07 -14.36 1.35
N PHE A 34 3.03 -13.85 2.14
CA PHE A 34 4.35 -14.45 2.31
C PHE A 34 4.55 -14.74 3.81
N PRO A 35 4.06 -15.90 4.32
CA PRO A 35 4.40 -16.33 5.66
C PRO A 35 5.91 -16.56 5.78
N LYS A 36 6.47 -16.32 6.97
CA LYS A 36 7.91 -16.40 7.27
C LYS A 36 8.52 -17.66 6.65
N SER A 37 9.35 -17.49 5.62
CA SER A 37 10.01 -18.61 4.93
C SER A 37 10.87 -19.40 5.92
N GLN A 38 10.64 -20.71 6.02
CA GLN A 38 11.50 -21.65 6.74
C GLN A 38 12.78 -22.05 5.95
N SER A 39 13.16 -21.38 4.85
CA SER A 39 14.31 -21.79 4.02
C SER A 39 15.15 -20.66 3.37
N SER A 40 16.42 -20.68 3.78
CA SER A 40 17.74 -20.43 3.14
C SER A 40 18.10 -19.21 2.28
N ASN A 41 17.21 -18.35 1.72
CA ASN A 41 17.72 -17.13 1.05
C ASN A 41 16.78 -15.92 1.10
N LEU A 42 16.86 -15.16 2.20
CA LEU A 42 16.20 -13.87 2.40
C LEU A 42 16.43 -12.89 1.24
N PHE A 43 17.64 -12.90 0.66
CA PHE A 43 18.02 -12.01 -0.41
C PHE A 43 17.24 -12.28 -1.71
N HIS A 44 16.98 -13.55 -2.04
CA HIS A 44 16.13 -13.90 -3.18
C HIS A 44 14.69 -13.40 -2.99
N SER A 45 14.12 -13.61 -1.80
CA SER A 45 12.76 -13.16 -1.48
C SER A 45 12.63 -11.63 -1.57
N LEU A 46 13.60 -10.90 -1.02
CA LEU A 46 13.69 -9.45 -1.15
C LEU A 46 13.76 -8.99 -2.61
N LYS A 47 14.56 -9.66 -3.43
CA LYS A 47 14.68 -9.36 -4.87
C LYS A 47 13.36 -9.60 -5.63
N THR A 48 12.63 -10.66 -5.30
CA THR A 48 11.32 -10.93 -5.91
C THR A 48 10.31 -9.84 -5.53
N LEU A 49 10.21 -9.50 -4.24
CA LEU A 49 9.34 -8.42 -3.77
C LEU A 49 9.71 -7.08 -4.40
N ALA A 50 11.01 -6.83 -4.55
CA ALA A 50 11.56 -5.62 -5.14
C ALA A 50 11.12 -5.47 -6.60
N SER A 51 11.33 -6.52 -7.39
CA SER A 51 10.95 -6.56 -8.80
C SER A 51 9.43 -6.43 -9.00
N SER A 52 8.64 -7.14 -8.17
CA SER A 52 7.18 -7.04 -8.19
C SER A 52 6.73 -5.62 -7.87
N SER A 53 7.19 -5.04 -6.76
CA SER A 53 6.79 -3.69 -6.35
C SER A 53 7.21 -2.64 -7.39
N LEU A 54 8.38 -2.79 -8.03
CA LEU A 54 8.81 -1.90 -9.10
C LEU A 54 7.90 -1.99 -10.34
N SER A 55 7.47 -3.20 -10.68
CA SER A 55 6.51 -3.43 -11.77
C SER A 55 5.17 -2.78 -11.46
N ARG A 56 4.70 -2.83 -10.20
CA ARG A 56 3.48 -2.17 -9.74
C ARG A 56 3.58 -0.65 -9.86
N ALA A 57 4.65 -0.06 -9.34
CA ALA A 57 4.87 1.39 -9.42
C ALA A 57 4.89 1.88 -10.89
N HIS A 58 5.48 1.11 -11.79
CA HIS A 58 5.43 1.40 -13.22
C HIS A 58 4.01 1.31 -13.79
N HIS A 59 3.27 0.25 -13.44
CA HIS A 59 1.89 0.07 -13.90
C HIS A 59 0.99 1.23 -13.46
N LEU A 60 1.04 1.62 -12.18
CA LEU A 60 0.23 2.71 -11.63
C LEU A 60 0.45 4.04 -12.38
N LYS A 61 1.67 4.27 -12.88
CA LYS A 61 2.03 5.44 -13.68
C LYS A 61 1.48 5.39 -15.11
N THR A 62 1.57 4.23 -15.77
CA THR A 62 1.28 4.11 -17.21
C THR A 62 -0.13 3.67 -17.54
N GLN A 63 -0.94 3.31 -16.53
CA GLN A 63 -2.29 2.78 -16.73
C GLN A 63 -3.20 3.86 -17.32
N ASN A 64 -3.42 3.86 -18.64
CA ASN A 64 -4.38 4.75 -19.31
C ASN A 64 -5.75 4.07 -19.44
N SER A 65 -6.78 4.67 -18.83
CA SER A 65 -8.19 4.31 -19.06
C SER A 65 -8.75 5.08 -20.27
N ASN A 66 -8.17 4.83 -21.46
CA ASN A 66 -8.77 5.28 -22.71
C ASN A 66 -9.91 4.33 -23.08
N HIS A 67 -11.09 4.54 -22.49
CA HIS A 67 -12.33 3.92 -22.93
C HIS A 67 -12.72 4.46 -24.32
N LYS A 68 -12.28 3.77 -25.38
CA LYS A 68 -13.11 3.61 -26.57
C LYS A 68 -13.78 2.26 -26.47
N SER A 69 -15.11 2.29 -26.28
CA SER A 69 -16.00 1.15 -26.45
C SER A 69 -15.90 0.65 -27.89
N SER A 70 -14.94 -0.24 -28.19
CA SER A 70 -14.93 -1.19 -29.30
C SER A 70 -13.50 -1.66 -29.54
N SER A 71 -13.18 -2.87 -29.11
CA SER A 71 -12.16 -3.77 -29.67
C SER A 71 -11.67 -4.66 -28.53
N ILE A 72 -11.85 -5.97 -28.73
CA ILE A 72 -11.22 -7.04 -27.95
C ILE A 72 -9.70 -6.76 -27.97
N THR A 73 -9.22 -6.06 -26.96
CA THR A 73 -7.80 -5.83 -26.73
C THR A 73 -7.41 -6.74 -25.59
N ASN A 74 -6.75 -7.85 -25.95
CA ASN A 74 -6.19 -8.82 -25.02
C ASN A 74 -5.11 -8.14 -24.17
N THR A 75 -5.51 -7.46 -23.10
CA THR A 75 -4.59 -7.04 -22.06
C THR A 75 -4.45 -8.23 -21.12
N GLN A 76 -3.30 -8.90 -21.14
CA GLN A 76 -2.99 -9.96 -20.20
C GLN A 76 -2.93 -9.37 -18.79
N ILE A 77 -4.00 -9.58 -18.03
CA ILE A 77 -4.06 -9.23 -16.62
C ILE A 77 -3.51 -10.42 -15.85
N PHE A 78 -2.25 -10.32 -15.46
CA PHE A 78 -1.70 -11.24 -14.48
C PHE A 78 -2.14 -10.77 -13.10
N SER A 79 -2.73 -11.64 -12.29
CA SER A 79 -2.84 -11.47 -10.83
C SER A 79 -1.45 -11.53 -10.20
N LYS A 80 -0.59 -10.56 -10.53
CA LYS A 80 0.69 -10.42 -9.85
C LYS A 80 0.39 -9.82 -8.48
N SER A 81 0.60 -10.62 -7.44
CA SER A 81 0.56 -10.13 -6.08
C SER A 81 1.70 -9.13 -5.88
N TYR A 82 1.34 -7.86 -5.77
CA TYR A 82 2.27 -6.77 -5.47
C TYR A 82 2.17 -6.31 -4.01
N GLY A 83 1.00 -6.55 -3.40
CA GLY A 83 0.70 -6.26 -2.00
C GLY A 83 1.09 -7.41 -1.07
N GLY A 84 1.16 -7.10 0.23
CA GLY A 84 1.57 -8.06 1.25
C GLY A 84 0.43 -8.89 1.84
N TYR A 85 -0.83 -8.54 1.59
CA TYR A 85 -2.00 -9.10 2.29
C TYR A 85 -3.14 -9.48 1.35
N SER A 86 -3.86 -10.51 1.75
CA SER A 86 -5.16 -10.85 1.17
C SER A 86 -6.29 -10.80 2.17
N ILE A 87 -7.50 -10.67 1.63
CA ILE A 87 -8.77 -10.90 2.33
C ILE A 87 -9.54 -12.01 1.65
N ASN A 88 -10.40 -12.68 2.40
CA ASN A 88 -11.33 -13.64 1.87
C ASN A 88 -12.70 -12.97 1.65
N LEU A 89 -13.24 -13.15 0.45
CA LEU A 89 -14.58 -12.68 0.07
C LEU A 89 -15.39 -13.88 -0.44
N ASN A 90 -16.70 -13.82 -0.24
CA ASN A 90 -17.58 -14.92 -0.62
C ASN A 90 -18.42 -14.52 -1.83
N PHE A 91 -18.34 -15.29 -2.92
CA PHE A 91 -19.05 -15.02 -4.17
C PHE A 91 -19.98 -16.16 -4.56
N GLY A 92 -21.06 -15.88 -5.28
CA GLY A 92 -21.90 -16.92 -5.88
C GLY A 92 -23.05 -17.42 -5.03
N THR A 93 -23.86 -18.28 -5.66
CA THR A 93 -24.95 -19.04 -5.04
C THR A 93 -24.91 -20.49 -5.55
N PRO A 94 -24.42 -21.48 -4.78
CA PRO A 94 -23.98 -21.37 -3.39
C PRO A 94 -22.70 -20.54 -3.22
N SER A 95 -22.55 -19.95 -2.04
CA SER A 95 -21.45 -19.06 -1.69
C SER A 95 -20.10 -19.80 -1.64
N GLN A 96 -19.12 -19.30 -2.40
CA GLN A 96 -17.74 -19.80 -2.48
C GLN A 96 -16.76 -18.77 -1.93
N THR A 97 -15.92 -19.17 -0.97
CA THR A 97 -14.88 -18.30 -0.39
C THR A 97 -13.65 -18.27 -1.29
N LEU A 98 -13.27 -17.09 -1.73
CA LEU A 98 -12.10 -16.83 -2.57
C LEU A 98 -11.19 -15.80 -1.91
N SER A 99 -9.87 -15.97 -2.05
CA SER A 99 -8.87 -15.06 -1.50
C SER A 99 -8.46 -14.01 -2.54
N PHE A 100 -8.37 -12.75 -2.15
CA PHE A 100 -8.02 -11.63 -3.03
C PHE A 100 -6.95 -10.75 -2.38
N VAL A 101 -5.97 -10.30 -3.16
CA VAL A 101 -4.97 -9.31 -2.73
C VAL A 101 -5.67 -7.98 -2.42
N LEU A 102 -5.39 -7.40 -1.24
CA LEU A 102 -5.87 -6.07 -0.86
C LEU A 102 -5.05 -5.00 -1.59
N ASP A 103 -5.68 -4.21 -2.46
CA ASP A 103 -4.99 -3.23 -3.30
C ASP A 103 -5.79 -1.92 -3.40
N THR A 104 -5.16 -0.78 -3.14
CA THR A 104 -5.78 0.55 -3.26
C THR A 104 -5.50 1.26 -4.58
N GLY A 105 -4.78 0.62 -5.50
CA GLY A 105 -4.70 1.08 -6.90
C GLY A 105 -5.75 0.39 -7.77
N ALA A 106 -5.43 0.19 -9.05
CA ALA A 106 -6.41 -0.31 -10.03
C ALA A 106 -5.85 -1.36 -11.00
N THR A 107 -6.79 -1.98 -11.72
CA THR A 107 -6.58 -2.99 -12.75
C THR A 107 -7.66 -2.86 -13.85
N THR A 108 -7.56 -3.66 -14.90
CA THR A 108 -8.55 -3.76 -15.99
C THR A 108 -8.99 -5.22 -16.11
N GLY A 109 -10.16 -5.50 -16.69
CA GLY A 109 -10.66 -6.87 -16.88
C GLY A 109 -11.98 -6.91 -17.63
N PHE A 110 -12.45 -8.12 -17.94
CA PHE A 110 -13.81 -8.32 -18.45
C PHE A 110 -14.79 -8.24 -17.30
N LEU A 111 -15.85 -7.48 -17.48
CA LEU A 111 -16.83 -7.26 -16.42
C LEU A 111 -17.86 -8.38 -16.41
N LEU A 112 -18.17 -8.89 -15.22
CA LEU A 112 -19.31 -9.76 -14.95
C LEU A 112 -19.99 -9.35 -13.66
N LEU A 113 -21.23 -9.81 -13.47
CA LEU A 113 -22.02 -9.58 -12.26
C LEU A 113 -22.10 -10.87 -11.46
N GLU A 114 -21.94 -10.77 -10.15
CA GLU A 114 -22.06 -11.88 -9.21
C GLU A 114 -22.59 -11.39 -7.86
N ASN A 115 -23.12 -12.28 -7.03
CA ASN A 115 -23.50 -11.97 -5.66
C ASN A 115 -22.26 -11.96 -4.75
N LEU A 116 -22.00 -10.84 -4.07
CA LEU A 116 -21.00 -10.75 -3.01
C LEU A 116 -21.68 -10.93 -1.65
N ASN A 117 -21.24 -11.94 -0.89
CA ASN A 117 -21.85 -12.35 0.37
C ASN A 117 -20.96 -11.97 1.57
N PHE A 118 -21.53 -11.24 2.51
CA PHE A 118 -20.99 -11.00 3.85
C PHE A 118 -21.87 -11.72 4.89
N PRO A 119 -21.37 -11.92 6.13
CA PRO A 119 -22.21 -12.43 7.22
C PRO A 119 -23.47 -11.57 7.40
N GLY A 120 -24.64 -12.16 7.12
CA GLY A 120 -25.94 -11.49 7.25
C GLY A 120 -26.27 -10.42 6.18
N LYS A 121 -25.46 -10.27 5.13
CA LYS A 121 -25.71 -9.30 4.05
C LYS A 121 -25.24 -9.84 2.69
N THR A 122 -26.12 -9.87 1.71
CA THR A 122 -25.77 -10.12 0.31
C THR A 122 -25.84 -8.82 -0.47
N VAL A 123 -24.82 -8.56 -1.29
CA VAL A 123 -24.77 -7.49 -2.28
C VAL A 123 -25.01 -8.14 -3.64
N PRO A 124 -26.22 -8.06 -4.20
CA PRO A 124 -26.50 -8.61 -5.52
C PRO A 124 -25.85 -7.76 -6.62
N ASP A 125 -25.69 -8.34 -7.80
CA ASP A 125 -25.18 -7.67 -8.99
C ASP A 125 -23.85 -6.92 -8.74
N PHE A 126 -22.99 -7.50 -7.92
CA PHE A 126 -21.65 -6.97 -7.66
C PHE A 126 -20.78 -7.19 -8.90
N LEU A 127 -20.26 -6.08 -9.42
CA LEU A 127 -19.41 -6.03 -10.59
C LEU A 127 -18.01 -6.55 -10.24
N VAL A 128 -17.57 -7.58 -10.97
CA VAL A 128 -16.25 -8.20 -10.83
C VAL A 128 -15.52 -8.13 -12.18
N GLY A 129 -14.23 -7.83 -12.13
CA GLY A 129 -13.33 -7.95 -13.27
C GLY A 129 -12.70 -9.35 -13.36
N CYS A 130 -12.92 -10.05 -14.47
CA CYS A 130 -12.28 -11.32 -14.80
C CYS A 130 -11.06 -11.12 -15.69
N SER A 131 -9.97 -11.80 -15.35
CA SER A 131 -8.81 -11.96 -16.23
C SER A 131 -8.94 -13.22 -17.08
N ILE A 132 -8.38 -13.21 -18.29
CA ILE A 132 -8.34 -14.38 -19.19
C ILE A 132 -7.38 -15.46 -18.65
N LEU A 133 -6.33 -15.03 -17.95
CA LEU A 133 -5.29 -15.89 -17.41
C LEU A 133 -5.10 -15.53 -15.93
N SER A 134 -5.05 -16.55 -15.08
CA SER A 134 -4.58 -16.43 -13.71
C SER A 134 -3.64 -17.60 -13.47
N THR A 135 -2.39 -17.30 -13.11
CA THR A 135 -1.36 -18.33 -12.93
C THR A 135 -1.03 -18.59 -11.45
N GLN A 136 -1.70 -17.90 -10.51
CA GLN A 136 -1.31 -17.87 -9.10
C GLN A 136 -2.52 -17.67 -8.16
N VAL A 137 -2.36 -18.11 -6.91
CA VAL A 137 -3.17 -17.73 -5.74
C VAL A 137 -2.51 -16.48 -5.14
N PRO A 138 -3.26 -15.44 -4.71
CA PRO A 138 -4.72 -15.36 -4.55
C PRO A 138 -5.53 -15.37 -5.86
N ALA A 139 -6.84 -15.65 -5.76
CA ALA A 139 -7.76 -15.75 -6.90
C ALA A 139 -7.86 -14.47 -7.73
N GLY A 140 -7.54 -13.31 -7.13
CA GLY A 140 -7.48 -12.04 -7.83
C GLY A 140 -7.08 -10.89 -6.92
N ILE A 141 -7.51 -9.68 -7.30
CA ILE A 141 -7.28 -8.43 -6.57
C ILE A 141 -8.64 -7.87 -6.18
N VAL A 142 -8.77 -7.34 -4.96
CA VAL A 142 -9.91 -6.54 -4.55
C VAL A 142 -9.51 -5.06 -4.53
N GLY A 143 -10.09 -4.29 -5.43
CA GLY A 143 -9.83 -2.87 -5.57
C GLY A 143 -10.51 -2.06 -4.48
N PHE A 144 -9.72 -1.36 -3.68
CA PHE A 144 -10.15 -0.36 -2.71
C PHE A 144 -10.04 1.07 -3.24
N GLY A 145 -9.82 1.25 -4.55
CA GLY A 145 -9.79 2.55 -5.22
C GLY A 145 -11.09 3.37 -5.08
N ARG A 146 -11.08 4.56 -5.67
CA ARG A 146 -12.17 5.55 -5.56
C ARG A 146 -13.04 5.65 -6.81
N ASP A 147 -12.91 4.69 -7.72
CA ASP A 147 -13.75 4.51 -8.89
C ASP A 147 -15.09 3.85 -8.53
N ASN A 148 -16.08 3.94 -9.43
CA ASN A 148 -17.43 3.41 -9.19
C ASN A 148 -17.45 1.87 -9.11
N ASP A 149 -16.48 1.22 -9.75
CA ASP A 149 -16.37 -0.23 -9.83
C ASP A 149 -15.56 -0.81 -8.66
N SER A 150 -15.09 0.03 -7.73
CA SER A 150 -14.37 -0.43 -6.54
C SER A 150 -15.29 -1.05 -5.49
N LEU A 151 -14.74 -1.92 -4.64
CA LEU A 151 -15.49 -2.51 -3.53
C LEU A 151 -16.13 -1.42 -2.64
N PRO A 152 -15.39 -0.37 -2.17
CA PRO A 152 -16.00 0.70 -1.40
C PRO A 152 -17.22 1.35 -2.05
N SER A 153 -17.15 1.66 -3.35
CA SER A 153 -18.24 2.32 -4.07
C SER A 153 -19.45 1.41 -4.23
N GLN A 154 -19.24 0.17 -4.67
CA GLN A 154 -20.31 -0.79 -4.93
C GLN A 154 -21.09 -1.21 -3.68
N ILE A 155 -20.45 -1.28 -2.50
CA ILE A 155 -21.13 -1.65 -1.24
C ILE A 155 -21.65 -0.46 -0.43
N GLY A 156 -21.48 0.77 -0.96
CA GLY A 156 -21.89 2.01 -0.29
C GLY A 156 -21.05 2.36 0.93
N LEU A 157 -19.78 1.95 0.94
CA LEU A 157 -18.85 2.12 2.05
C LEU A 157 -18.56 3.60 2.29
N LYS A 158 -18.59 4.03 3.56
CA LYS A 158 -18.24 5.41 3.93
C LYS A 158 -16.80 5.55 4.37
N ARG A 159 -16.30 4.55 5.10
CA ARG A 159 -14.95 4.50 5.65
C ARG A 159 -14.44 3.08 5.70
N PHE A 160 -13.13 2.93 5.58
CA PHE A 160 -12.44 1.70 5.93
C PHE A 160 -11.10 2.02 6.58
N SER A 161 -10.58 1.06 7.32
CA SER A 161 -9.25 1.13 7.93
C SER A 161 -8.62 -0.24 7.94
N TYR A 162 -7.31 -0.30 7.76
CA TYR A 162 -6.52 -1.50 7.88
C TYR A 162 -5.31 -1.25 8.78
N CYS A 163 -4.82 -2.31 9.41
CA CYS A 163 -3.53 -2.34 10.09
C CYS A 163 -2.74 -3.50 9.49
N LEU A 164 -1.61 -3.19 8.84
CA LEU A 164 -0.78 -4.16 8.13
C LEU A 164 0.45 -4.51 8.98
N LEU A 165 0.39 -5.63 9.71
CA LEU A 165 1.47 -6.07 10.61
C LEU A 165 2.54 -6.91 9.89
N SER A 166 3.79 -6.44 9.88
CA SER A 166 4.88 -7.19 9.27
C SER A 166 5.09 -8.55 9.95
N HIS A 167 4.75 -9.66 9.29
CA HIS A 167 5.03 -11.01 9.78
C HIS A 167 6.33 -11.62 9.23
N GLN A 168 7.03 -10.90 8.35
CA GLN A 168 8.31 -11.35 7.78
C GLN A 168 9.51 -10.94 8.64
N PHE A 169 9.45 -9.77 9.27
CA PHE A 169 10.58 -9.19 10.01
C PHE A 169 10.29 -9.01 11.51
N ASP A 170 9.04 -9.22 11.93
CA ASP A 170 8.60 -9.18 13.32
C ASP A 170 7.90 -10.51 13.65
N ASP A 171 8.09 -10.97 14.88
CA ASP A 171 7.52 -12.21 15.44
C ASP A 171 6.20 -11.96 16.19
N SER A 172 5.59 -10.80 15.97
CA SER A 172 4.32 -10.45 16.60
C SER A 172 3.23 -11.51 16.33
N PRO A 173 2.59 -12.04 17.38
CA PRO A 173 1.47 -12.98 17.26
C PRO A 173 0.14 -12.29 16.95
N GLU A 174 0.13 -10.96 16.83
CA GLU A 174 -1.07 -10.15 16.61
C GLU A 174 -1.61 -10.32 15.19
N ASN A 175 -2.95 -10.28 15.05
CA ASN A 175 -3.60 -10.43 13.76
C ASN A 175 -3.85 -9.08 13.08
N SER A 176 -3.71 -9.05 11.75
CA SER A 176 -4.09 -7.90 10.93
C SER A 176 -5.58 -7.97 10.58
N TYR A 177 -6.26 -6.82 10.57
CA TYR A 177 -7.68 -6.74 10.25
C TYR A 177 -7.99 -5.57 9.31
N LEU A 178 -8.98 -5.79 8.46
CA LEU A 178 -9.63 -4.78 7.64
C LEU A 178 -11.02 -4.51 8.21
N VAL A 179 -11.32 -3.25 8.50
CA VAL A 179 -12.61 -2.83 9.05
C VAL A 179 -13.32 -1.98 8.00
N LEU A 180 -14.54 -2.39 7.64
CA LEU A 180 -15.41 -1.74 6.66
C LEU A 180 -16.61 -1.12 7.41
N GLN A 181 -16.81 0.19 7.28
CA GLN A 181 -17.92 0.91 7.89
C GLN A 181 -18.91 1.40 6.82
N VAL A 182 -20.08 0.75 6.78
CA VAL A 182 -21.15 1.03 5.79
C VAL A 182 -22.01 2.21 6.22
N THR A 183 -22.22 2.39 7.52
CA THR A 183 -22.79 3.62 8.08
C THR A 183 -21.75 4.27 8.99
N SER A 184 -21.67 5.59 8.94
CA SER A 184 -20.81 6.36 9.81
C SER A 184 -21.63 7.48 10.42
N THR A 185 -21.60 7.59 11.75
CA THR A 185 -22.20 8.69 12.50
C THR A 185 -21.29 9.92 12.37
N GLY A 186 -21.29 10.54 11.17
CA GLY A 186 -20.74 11.87 10.92
C GLY A 186 -19.24 11.98 10.64
N ASP A 187 -18.83 13.21 10.29
CA ASP A 187 -17.45 13.62 10.00
C ASP A 187 -16.57 13.80 11.25
N THR A 188 -17.02 13.33 12.40
CA THR A 188 -16.28 13.49 13.65
C THR A 188 -14.95 12.75 13.58
N LYS A 189 -13.86 13.48 13.81
CA LYS A 189 -12.52 12.90 13.94
C LYS A 189 -12.48 12.01 15.17
N THR A 190 -11.99 10.79 15.01
CA THR A 190 -11.73 9.87 16.12
C THR A 190 -10.60 10.44 16.97
N LYS A 191 -10.83 10.57 18.28
CA LYS A 191 -9.82 11.03 19.23
C LYS A 191 -8.60 10.10 19.19
N GLY A 192 -7.40 10.68 19.14
CA GLY A 192 -6.14 9.93 19.07
C GLY A 192 -5.67 9.58 17.66
N LEU A 193 -6.48 9.85 16.62
CA LEU A 193 -6.04 9.71 15.22
C LEU A 193 -5.56 11.04 14.64
N SER A 194 -4.54 10.95 13.80
CA SER A 194 -4.06 12.05 12.96
C SER A 194 -4.67 11.94 11.56
N TYR A 195 -4.93 13.08 10.92
CA TYR A 195 -5.61 13.13 9.64
C TYR A 195 -4.87 14.05 8.66
N THR A 196 -4.77 13.61 7.41
CA THR A 196 -4.39 14.44 6.26
C THR A 196 -5.57 14.51 5.29
N PRO A 197 -5.87 15.66 4.68
CA PRO A 197 -6.88 15.72 3.65
C PRO A 197 -6.43 14.94 2.40
N PHE A 198 -7.35 14.18 1.82
CA PHE A 198 -7.15 13.64 0.48
C PHE A 198 -7.12 14.76 -0.56
N ARG A 199 -6.39 14.53 -1.65
CA ARG A 199 -6.47 15.34 -2.87
C ARG A 199 -7.06 14.56 -4.01
N LYS A 200 -7.45 15.31 -5.04
CA LYS A 200 -7.77 14.78 -6.35
C LYS A 200 -6.63 15.13 -7.28
N ASN A 201 -6.18 14.16 -8.06
CA ASN A 201 -5.45 14.45 -9.28
C ASN A 201 -6.47 14.95 -10.30
N LEU A 202 -6.19 16.05 -11.01
CA LEU A 202 -7.13 16.66 -11.95
C LEU A 202 -6.80 16.32 -13.41
N SER A 203 -5.86 15.40 -13.64
CA SER A 203 -5.48 14.98 -14.99
C SER A 203 -6.69 14.46 -15.77
N THR A 204 -6.94 15.08 -16.91
CA THR A 204 -7.92 14.62 -17.89
C THR A 204 -7.33 13.63 -18.88
N ASN A 205 -6.00 13.55 -18.96
CA ASN A 205 -5.29 12.69 -19.90
C ASN A 205 -5.29 11.23 -19.44
N ASN A 206 -5.37 11.01 -18.12
CA ASN A 206 -5.43 9.68 -17.54
C ASN A 206 -6.41 9.63 -16.37
N THR A 207 -7.62 9.12 -16.65
CA THR A 207 -8.69 8.98 -15.65
C THR A 207 -8.36 8.00 -14.53
N SER A 208 -7.39 7.10 -14.72
CA SER A 208 -6.91 6.21 -13.65
C SER A 208 -6.34 6.98 -12.46
N PHE A 209 -5.81 8.19 -12.67
CA PHE A 209 -5.30 9.00 -11.57
C PHE A 209 -6.40 9.55 -10.66
N LEU A 210 -7.66 9.58 -11.11
CA LEU A 210 -8.79 10.04 -10.31
C LEU A 210 -9.13 9.06 -9.18
N GLN A 211 -8.76 7.79 -9.32
CA GLN A 211 -9.18 6.72 -8.41
C GLN A 211 -8.21 6.49 -7.23
N TYR A 212 -6.99 7.04 -7.27
CA TYR A 212 -5.99 6.84 -6.21
C TYR A 212 -6.22 7.73 -4.99
N TYR A 213 -5.70 7.30 -3.84
CA TYR A 213 -5.71 8.05 -2.58
C TYR A 213 -4.53 8.99 -2.49
N TYR A 214 -4.64 10.18 -3.09
CA TYR A 214 -3.61 11.21 -3.00
C TYR A 214 -3.58 11.93 -1.65
N VAL A 215 -2.40 12.15 -1.10
CA VAL A 215 -2.11 12.95 0.09
C VAL A 215 -0.98 13.95 -0.20
N ASN A 216 -0.88 15.04 0.57
CA ASN A 216 0.13 16.08 0.34
C ASN A 216 1.33 15.88 1.26
N LEU A 217 2.38 15.25 0.74
CA LEU A 217 3.67 15.17 1.41
C LEU A 217 4.38 16.53 1.35
N ARG A 218 4.77 17.10 2.49
CA ARG A 218 5.41 18.42 2.62
C ARG A 218 6.91 18.33 2.82
N SER A 219 7.37 17.36 3.60
CA SER A 219 8.79 17.14 3.86
C SER A 219 9.04 15.70 4.29
N VAL A 220 10.26 15.25 4.07
CA VAL A 220 10.81 14.05 4.67
C VAL A 220 11.81 14.50 5.73
N VAL A 221 11.75 13.92 6.93
CA VAL A 221 12.73 14.15 7.99
C VAL A 221 13.56 12.90 8.14
N ILE A 222 14.87 13.01 8.04
CA ILE A 222 15.82 11.89 8.14
C ILE A 222 16.72 12.18 9.34
N GLY A 223 16.69 11.35 10.38
CA GLY A 223 17.48 11.56 11.60
C GLY A 223 17.35 12.97 12.20
N GLY A 224 16.15 13.56 12.14
CA GLY A 224 15.89 14.93 12.59
C GLY A 224 16.20 16.04 11.57
N LYS A 225 16.83 15.73 10.43
CA LYS A 225 17.08 16.72 9.37
C LYS A 225 15.93 16.79 8.37
N HIS A 226 15.40 17.99 8.17
CA HIS A 226 14.36 18.24 7.17
C HIS A 226 14.92 18.27 5.75
N VAL A 227 14.46 17.34 4.92
CA VAL A 227 14.57 17.34 3.46
C VAL A 227 13.30 17.98 2.90
N LYS A 228 13.43 19.20 2.37
CA LYS A 228 12.30 19.93 1.76
C LYS A 228 11.99 19.36 0.38
N ILE A 229 10.72 19.07 0.15
CA ILE A 229 10.25 18.57 -1.15
C ILE A 229 9.84 19.76 -2.03
N PRO A 230 10.30 19.82 -3.30
CA PRO A 230 9.85 20.84 -4.24
C PRO A 230 8.32 20.78 -4.43
N LEU A 231 7.67 21.95 -4.45
CA LEU A 231 6.21 22.02 -4.61
C LEU A 231 5.73 21.40 -5.92
N THR A 232 6.57 21.47 -6.97
CA THR A 232 6.32 20.91 -8.30
C THR A 232 6.08 19.40 -8.31
N VAL A 233 6.66 18.66 -7.35
CA VAL A 233 6.50 17.20 -7.23
C VAL A 233 5.62 16.80 -6.04
N SER A 234 5.38 17.71 -5.09
CA SER A 234 4.55 17.50 -3.90
C SER A 234 3.05 17.40 -4.20
N GLU A 235 2.59 18.05 -5.27
CA GLU A 235 1.17 18.12 -5.64
C GLU A 235 0.99 17.67 -7.09
N PRO A 236 -0.11 16.96 -7.43
CA PRO A 236 -0.38 16.58 -8.82
C PRO A 236 -0.55 17.80 -9.73
N GLY A 237 0.20 17.85 -10.83
CA GLY A 237 0.07 18.82 -11.89
C GLY A 237 -1.13 18.55 -12.82
N ILE A 238 -1.36 19.45 -13.78
CA ILE A 238 -2.43 19.30 -14.78
C ILE A 238 -2.17 18.13 -15.75
N ASP A 239 -0.90 17.79 -15.94
CA ASP A 239 -0.46 16.61 -16.69
C ASP A 239 -0.68 15.30 -15.92
N GLY A 240 -1.00 15.39 -14.62
CA GLY A 240 -1.21 14.29 -13.70
C GLY A 240 0.05 13.78 -13.01
N ASN A 241 1.21 14.34 -13.29
CA ASN A 241 2.46 13.97 -12.63
C ASN A 241 2.55 14.63 -11.24
N GLY A 242 3.34 14.04 -10.34
CA GLY A 242 3.51 14.54 -8.98
C GLY A 242 2.47 14.04 -7.99
N GLY A 243 2.61 14.48 -6.75
CA GLY A 243 1.80 14.03 -5.62
C GLY A 243 2.26 12.70 -5.02
N THR A 244 1.63 12.36 -3.89
CA THR A 244 1.88 11.14 -3.13
C THR A 244 0.60 10.32 -3.04
N ILE A 245 0.64 9.05 -3.39
CA ILE A 245 -0.48 8.11 -3.23
C ILE A 245 -0.23 7.14 -2.07
N VAL A 246 -1.30 6.65 -1.46
CA VAL A 246 -1.28 5.51 -0.52
C VAL A 246 -1.68 4.25 -1.28
N ASP A 247 -0.79 3.26 -1.32
CA ASP A 247 -0.91 2.01 -2.08
C ASP A 247 -0.63 0.77 -1.22
N SER A 248 -1.67 0.08 -0.75
CA SER A 248 -1.51 -1.22 -0.06
C SER A 248 -1.07 -2.34 -1.01
N GLY A 249 -1.19 -2.11 -2.31
CA GLY A 249 -0.77 -3.02 -3.38
C GLY A 249 0.72 -2.96 -3.68
N SER A 250 1.52 -2.12 -3.02
CA SER A 250 2.98 -2.12 -3.16
C SER A 250 3.64 -2.65 -1.88
N THR A 251 4.83 -3.23 -2.01
CA THR A 251 5.63 -3.71 -0.87
C THR A 251 6.68 -2.68 -0.42
N PHE A 252 7.17 -1.86 -1.36
CA PHE A 252 8.16 -0.81 -1.08
C PHE A 252 7.63 0.60 -1.38
N THR A 253 8.16 1.58 -0.65
CA THR A 253 7.91 2.99 -0.94
C THR A 253 8.71 3.42 -2.18
N PHE A 254 8.05 4.09 -3.12
CA PHE A 254 8.68 4.66 -4.31
C PHE A 254 8.70 6.17 -4.23
N MET A 255 9.83 6.75 -4.59
CA MET A 255 9.99 8.19 -4.63
C MET A 255 10.29 8.67 -6.05
N GLU A 256 9.72 9.82 -6.37
CA GLU A 256 10.15 10.66 -7.49
C GLU A 256 11.67 10.88 -7.40
N LYS A 257 12.38 10.89 -8.54
CA LYS A 257 13.83 10.97 -8.57
C LYS A 257 14.37 12.20 -7.81
N GLU A 258 13.76 13.36 -7.98
CA GLU A 258 14.16 14.61 -7.32
C GLU A 258 14.06 14.50 -5.80
N ILE A 259 13.00 13.85 -5.28
CA ILE A 259 12.84 13.60 -3.84
C ILE A 259 13.84 12.54 -3.38
N PHE A 260 13.94 11.45 -4.15
CA PHE A 260 14.80 10.32 -3.85
C PHE A 260 16.26 10.73 -3.72
N ASP A 261 16.77 11.53 -4.66
CA ASP A 261 18.17 11.95 -4.65
C ASP A 261 18.49 12.82 -3.41
N LEU A 262 17.58 13.70 -3.00
CA LEU A 262 17.71 14.51 -1.77
C LEU A 262 17.69 13.63 -0.50
N VAL A 263 16.84 12.62 -0.48
CA VAL A 263 16.79 11.63 0.62
C VAL A 263 18.09 10.84 0.68
N VAL A 264 18.61 10.39 -0.47
CA VAL A 264 19.87 9.65 -0.56
C VAL A 264 21.04 10.48 -0.05
N GLU A 265 21.13 11.73 -0.47
CA GLU A 265 22.20 12.65 -0.06
C GLU A 265 22.24 12.79 1.48
N GLU A 266 21.08 12.91 2.12
CA GLU A 266 21.01 13.02 3.57
C GLU A 266 21.34 11.71 4.29
N PHE A 267 20.90 10.57 3.74
CA PHE A 267 21.32 9.26 4.25
C PHE A 267 22.83 9.06 4.17
N GLU A 268 23.45 9.41 3.03
CA GLU A 268 24.89 9.30 2.83
C GLU A 268 25.67 10.20 3.80
N LYS A 269 25.16 11.41 4.10
CA LYS A 269 25.76 12.29 5.12
C LYS A 269 25.72 11.68 6.52
N GLN A 270 24.57 11.14 6.94
CA GLN A 270 24.42 10.62 8.30
C GLN A 270 25.07 9.25 8.49
N LEU A 271 25.17 8.46 7.42
CA LEU A 271 25.81 7.14 7.42
C LEU A 271 27.21 7.17 6.79
N ALA A 272 27.90 8.31 6.79
CA ALA A 272 29.22 8.48 6.16
C ALA A 272 30.30 7.48 6.65
N ASN A 273 30.12 6.92 7.86
CA ASN A 273 31.03 5.91 8.43
C ASN A 273 30.76 4.48 7.90
N PHE A 274 29.73 4.28 7.08
CA PHE A 274 29.34 2.98 6.55
C PHE A 274 29.45 2.96 5.03
N THR A 275 29.99 1.87 4.51
CA THR A 275 30.15 1.70 3.07
C THR A 275 28.82 1.30 2.43
N ARG A 276 28.45 1.95 1.32
CA ARG A 276 27.31 1.51 0.50
C ARG A 276 27.62 0.19 -0.19
N ALA A 277 26.72 -0.77 -0.05
CA ALA A 277 26.79 -2.08 -0.69
C ALA A 277 26.23 -2.01 -2.13
N LYS A 278 26.97 -1.34 -3.03
CA LYS A 278 26.53 -1.08 -4.42
C LYS A 278 26.20 -2.33 -5.22
N GLU A 279 26.90 -3.43 -4.98
CA GLU A 279 26.63 -4.73 -5.62
C GLU A 279 25.25 -5.29 -5.23
N ILE A 280 24.86 -5.12 -3.96
CA ILE A 280 23.54 -5.51 -3.46
C ILE A 280 22.45 -4.61 -4.05
N GLU A 281 22.71 -3.30 -4.16
CA GLU A 281 21.79 -2.36 -4.84
C GLU A 281 21.54 -2.79 -6.30
N GLY A 282 22.60 -3.07 -7.04
CA GLY A 282 22.51 -3.48 -8.45
C GLY A 282 21.81 -4.82 -8.66
N SER A 283 22.03 -5.79 -7.76
CA SER A 283 21.49 -7.15 -7.90
C SER A 283 20.08 -7.32 -7.34
N SER A 284 19.67 -6.52 -6.36
CA SER A 284 18.33 -6.54 -5.75
C SER A 284 17.35 -5.54 -6.38
N GLY A 285 17.84 -4.46 -7.00
CA GLY A 285 17.03 -3.33 -7.45
C GLY A 285 16.61 -2.37 -6.33
N LEU A 286 17.03 -2.64 -5.09
CA LEU A 286 16.88 -1.72 -3.96
C LEU A 286 17.94 -0.62 -4.02
N SER A 287 17.70 0.45 -3.28
CA SER A 287 18.69 1.52 -3.08
C SER A 287 18.89 1.76 -1.58
N LEU A 288 19.96 2.47 -1.23
CA LEU A 288 20.36 2.75 0.15
C LEU A 288 20.72 1.49 0.95
N CYS A 289 21.48 0.58 0.35
CA CYS A 289 22.02 -0.58 1.05
C CYS A 289 23.38 -0.21 1.68
N PHE A 290 23.52 -0.39 2.99
CA PHE A 290 24.75 -0.11 3.73
C PHE A 290 25.28 -1.37 4.40
N ASN A 291 26.61 -1.51 4.43
CA ASN A 291 27.27 -2.60 5.11
C ASN A 291 27.48 -2.26 6.60
N PHE A 292 26.78 -2.98 7.47
CA PHE A 292 26.89 -2.86 8.93
C PHE A 292 27.64 -4.06 9.56
N THR A 293 28.46 -4.78 8.79
CA THR A 293 29.24 -5.91 9.31
C THR A 293 30.12 -5.45 10.48
N GLY A 294 30.05 -6.16 11.60
CA GLY A 294 30.82 -5.84 12.82
C GLY A 294 30.19 -4.77 13.70
N VAL A 295 29.01 -4.24 13.35
CA VAL A 295 28.30 -3.20 14.12
C VAL A 295 27.26 -3.87 15.03
N LYS A 296 27.34 -3.62 16.35
CA LYS A 296 26.40 -4.20 17.33
C LYS A 296 25.02 -3.55 17.33
N THR A 297 24.96 -2.25 17.06
CA THR A 297 23.72 -1.47 17.02
C THR A 297 23.75 -0.60 15.78
N VAL A 298 22.83 -0.87 14.85
CA VAL A 298 22.76 -0.15 13.58
C VAL A 298 22.17 1.24 13.85
N PRO A 299 22.92 2.35 13.67
CA PRO A 299 22.42 3.70 13.89
C PRO A 299 21.66 4.17 12.65
N PHE A 300 20.59 3.46 12.28
CA PHE A 300 19.84 3.79 11.08
C PHE A 300 19.00 5.07 11.32
N PRO A 301 19.14 6.12 10.51
CA PRO A 301 18.36 7.33 10.65
C PRO A 301 16.86 7.05 10.59
N GLU A 302 16.12 7.54 11.57
CA GLU A 302 14.66 7.50 11.52
C GLU A 302 14.15 8.32 10.33
N VAL A 303 13.14 7.80 9.62
CA VAL A 303 12.46 8.54 8.54
C VAL A 303 11.04 8.89 8.94
N VAL A 304 10.72 10.17 8.85
CA VAL A 304 9.40 10.71 9.13
C VAL A 304 8.88 11.48 7.93
N PHE A 305 7.76 11.03 7.38
CA PHE A 305 7.03 11.74 6.33
C PHE A 305 6.06 12.73 6.98
N GLN A 306 6.14 13.99 6.61
CA GLN A 306 5.27 15.05 7.14
C GLN A 306 4.27 15.48 6.08
N PHE A 307 2.99 15.43 6.42
CA PHE A 307 1.90 15.73 5.51
C PHE A 307 1.20 17.03 5.84
N LYS A 308 0.50 17.60 4.85
CA LYS A 308 -0.40 18.73 5.08
C LYS A 308 -1.46 18.35 6.12
N GLY A 309 -1.72 19.24 7.08
CA GLY A 309 -2.66 18.96 8.18
C GLY A 309 -2.00 18.44 9.46
N GLY A 310 -0.66 18.29 9.47
CA GLY A 310 0.11 18.02 10.69
C GLY A 310 0.32 16.53 10.98
N TRP A 311 -0.17 15.64 10.13
CA TRP A 311 0.11 14.21 10.25
C TRP A 311 1.59 13.92 9.95
N SER A 312 2.19 13.08 10.78
CA SER A 312 3.54 12.55 10.57
C SER A 312 3.49 11.02 10.59
N PHE A 313 4.10 10.39 9.58
CA PHE A 313 4.21 8.94 9.46
C PHE A 313 5.67 8.52 9.62
N ARG A 314 5.95 7.63 10.57
CA ARG A 314 7.29 7.10 10.85
C ARG A 314 7.46 5.79 10.09
N CYS A 315 8.56 5.64 9.37
CA CYS A 315 8.85 4.46 8.57
C CYS A 315 10.25 3.93 8.86
N MET A 316 10.39 2.61 9.02
CA MET A 316 11.67 1.92 9.04
C MET A 316 11.99 1.52 7.59
N VAL A 317 12.97 2.17 6.99
CA VAL A 317 13.09 2.37 5.54
C VAL A 317 13.39 1.11 4.74
N VAL A 318 12.60 0.90 3.69
CA VAL A 318 13.09 0.38 2.40
C VAL A 318 12.49 1.22 1.27
N ILE A 319 13.34 2.01 0.61
CA ILE A 319 12.93 2.95 -0.45
C ILE A 319 13.52 2.52 -1.78
N MET A 320 12.69 2.54 -2.80
CA MET A 320 13.07 2.27 -4.18
C MET A 320 13.00 3.54 -5.04
N ARG A 321 13.93 3.64 -5.98
CA ARG A 321 14.00 4.75 -6.93
C ARG A 321 13.15 4.46 -8.16
N ARG A 322 12.11 5.27 -8.44
CA ARG A 322 11.70 5.61 -9.83
C ARG A 322 10.60 6.71 -9.95
N GLY A 323 10.93 7.75 -10.73
CA GLY A 323 10.12 8.61 -11.63
C GLY A 323 8.66 9.01 -11.36
N ALA A 324 8.43 10.33 -11.29
CA ALA A 324 7.19 11.12 -11.41
C ALA A 324 6.04 10.90 -10.42
N MET A 325 5.95 9.77 -9.70
CA MET A 325 4.87 9.54 -8.72
C MET A 325 5.44 8.92 -7.44
N PHE A 326 5.07 9.49 -6.29
CA PHE A 326 5.46 8.98 -4.99
C PHE A 326 4.41 7.98 -4.48
N VAL A 327 4.83 6.76 -4.14
CA VAL A 327 3.96 5.68 -3.65
C VAL A 327 4.35 5.34 -2.22
N MET A 328 3.43 5.52 -1.28
CA MET A 328 3.58 5.18 0.13
C MET A 328 2.68 3.99 0.49
N ILE A 329 3.11 3.19 1.46
CA ILE A 329 2.34 2.07 2.01
C ILE A 329 1.89 2.44 3.42
#